data_AF-A0A6C0CSH2-F1
#
_entry.id   AF-A0A6C0CSH2-F1
#
_cell.length_a   1.000
_cell.length_b   1.000
_cell.length_c   1.000
_cell.angle_alpha   90.00
_cell.angle_beta   90.00
_cell.angle_gamma   90.00
#
_symmetry.space_group_name_H-M   'P 1'
#
loop_
_entity.id
_entity.type
_entity.pdbx_description
1 polymer ?
#
loop_
_entity_poly.entity_id
_entity_poly.type
_entity_poly.pdbx_seq_one_letter_code
_entity_poly.pdbx_strand_id
1 'polypeptide(L)' 'MEKPSSKSQKSPEDNLIDKYIKQMSEQEKLVLEIARDHLESSFDIVRSIGYKEWLEKQ' A
#
# COMPACT_ATOMS: atom_id res chain seq x y z
N MET A 1 -11.31 -18.46 -10.18
CA MET A 1 -11.10 -17.01 -9.99
C MET A 1 -9.64 -16.82 -9.62
N GLU A 2 -8.77 -16.80 -10.63
CA GLU A 2 -7.35 -16.61 -10.44
C GLU A 2 -7.08 -15.10 -10.50
N LYS A 3 -6.82 -14.45 -9.36
CA LYS A 3 -6.04 -13.20 -9.40
C LYS A 3 -4.61 -13.66 -9.69
N PRO A 4 -4.05 -13.47 -10.90
CA PRO A 4 -2.72 -13.94 -11.19
C PRO A 4 -1.75 -13.14 -10.35
N SER A 5 -0.98 -13.86 -9.55
CA SER A 5 0.26 -13.43 -8.92
C SER A 5 1.15 -12.76 -9.98
N SER A 6 1.23 -11.43 -9.96
CA SER A 6 2.18 -10.69 -10.80
C SER A 6 3.53 -10.69 -10.08
N LYS A 7 4.32 -11.74 -10.33
CA LYS A 7 5.77 -11.73 -10.03
C LYS A 7 6.45 -10.85 -11.08
N SER A 8 6.90 -9.66 -10.70
CA SER A 8 7.83 -8.85 -11.49
C SER A 8 8.60 -7.93 -10.54
N GLN A 9 9.92 -8.11 -10.47
CA GLN A 9 10.95 -7.28 -9.82
C GLN A 9 10.44 -6.31 -8.74
N LYS A 10 10.46 -6.73 -7.46
CA LYS A 10 10.18 -5.82 -6.34
C LYS A 10 11.17 -4.65 -6.37
N SER A 11 10.67 -3.46 -6.63
CA SER A 11 11.44 -2.23 -6.50
C SER A 11 11.74 -2.00 -5.01
N PRO A 12 12.77 -1.20 -4.66
CA PRO A 12 13.03 -0.85 -3.26
C PRO A 12 11.79 -0.30 -2.54
N GLU A 13 10.92 0.39 -3.28
CA GLU A 13 9.64 0.94 -2.82
C GLU A 13 8.63 -0.13 -2.42
N ASP A 14 8.54 -1.26 -3.13
CA ASP A 14 7.61 -2.35 -2.77
C ASP A 14 7.92 -2.93 -1.39
N ASN A 15 9.20 -2.99 -1.01
CA ASN A 15 9.60 -3.47 0.31
C ASN A 15 9.19 -2.50 1.43
N LEU A 16 9.25 -1.18 1.16
CA LEU A 16 8.83 -0.16 2.12
C LEU A 16 7.31 -0.10 2.24
N ILE A 17 6.59 -0.27 1.15
CA ILE A 17 5.13 -0.41 1.13
C ILE A 17 4.70 -1.62 1.96
N ASP A 18 5.33 -2.79 1.73
CA ASP A 18 5.06 -4.00 2.52
C ASP A 18 5.31 -3.77 4.03
N LYS A 19 6.39 -3.06 4.39
CA LYS A 19 6.70 -2.69 5.78
C LYS A 19 5.64 -1.74 6.35
N TYR A 20 5.22 -0.76 5.55
CA TYR A 20 4.21 0.22 5.93
C TYR A 20 2.87 -0.45 6.25
N ILE A 21 2.39 -1.32 5.35
CA ILE A 21 1.12 -2.04 5.50
C ILE A 21 1.18 -3.05 6.66
N LYS A 22 2.33 -3.68 6.90
CA LYS A 22 2.49 -4.66 8.00
C LYS A 22 2.29 -4.06 9.38
N GLN A 23 2.71 -2.82 9.59
CA GLN A 23 2.57 -2.15 10.90
C GLN A 23 1.16 -1.61 11.15
N MET A 24 0.32 -1.51 10.10
CA MET A 24 -1.04 -1.02 10.22
C MET A 24 -1.91 -1.96 11.05
N SER A 25 -2.78 -1.34 11.84
CA SER A 25 -3.90 -2.01 12.50
C SER A 25 -4.91 -2.57 11.49
N GLU A 26 -5.79 -3.46 11.94
CA GLU A 26 -6.86 -4.02 11.10
C GLU A 26 -7.79 -2.94 10.55
N GLN A 27 -8.06 -1.90 11.34
CA GLN A 27 -8.88 -0.76 10.92
C GLN A 27 -8.20 0.05 9.82
N GLU A 28 -6.90 0.32 9.93
CA GLU A 28 -6.14 1.03 8.90
C GLU A 28 -6.06 0.23 7.60
N LYS A 29 -5.88 -1.09 7.69
CA LYS A 29 -5.92 -1.98 6.52
C LYS A 29 -7.28 -1.96 5.82
N LEU A 30 -8.37 -1.95 6.60
CA LEU A 30 -9.71 -1.83 6.05
C LEU A 30 -9.91 -0.49 5.33
N VAL A 31 -9.45 0.62 5.92
CA VAL A 31 -9.51 1.95 5.27
C VAL A 31 -8.68 1.96 3.98
N LEU A 32 -7.50 1.33 3.98
CA LEU A 32 -6.65 1.20 2.80
C LEU A 32 -7.35 0.42 1.69
N GLU A 33 -8.02 -0.69 2.02
CA GLU A 33 -8.80 -1.47 1.06
C GLU A 33 -9.97 -0.66 0.49
N ILE A 34 -10.73 0.05 1.34
CA ILE A 34 -11.82 0.93 0.87
C ILE A 34 -11.29 2.02 -0.06
N ALA A 35 -10.16 2.65 0.28
CA ALA A 35 -9.55 3.67 -0.57
C ALA A 35 -9.09 3.09 -1.91
N ARG A 36 -8.50 1.89 -1.90
CA ARG A 36 -8.09 1.17 -3.11
C ARG A 36 -9.29 0.80 -3.98
N ASP A 37 -10.38 0.34 -3.40
CA ASP A 37 -11.59 -0.03 -4.13
C ASP A 37 -12.32 1.19 -4.70
N HIS A 38 -12.33 2.32 -3.98
CA HIS A 38 -12.97 3.55 -4.46
C HIS A 38 -12.15 4.28 -5.52
N LEU A 39 -10.83 4.23 -5.45
CA LEU A 39 -9.94 4.96 -6.37
C LEU A 39 -9.39 4.05 -7.49
N GLU A 40 -9.53 2.74 -7.35
CA GLU A 40 -9.09 1.70 -8.29
C GLU A 40 -7.68 1.97 -8.86
N SER A 41 -7.58 2.19 -10.17
CA SER A 41 -6.31 2.47 -10.85
C SER A 41 -5.71 3.84 -10.52
N SER A 42 -6.51 4.74 -9.95
CA SER A 42 -6.05 6.06 -9.51
C SER A 42 -5.41 6.02 -8.13
N PHE A 43 -5.53 4.91 -7.40
CA PHE A 43 -4.91 4.76 -6.10
C PHE A 43 -3.41 4.53 -6.23
N ASP A 44 -2.62 5.36 -5.56
CA ASP A 44 -1.18 5.20 -5.43
C ASP A 44 -0.76 5.42 -3.97
N ILE A 45 -0.38 4.33 -3.30
CA ILE A 45 0.01 4.37 -1.88
C ILE A 45 1.26 5.22 -1.66
N VAL A 46 2.20 5.27 -2.62
CA VAL A 46 3.43 6.05 -2.52
C VAL A 46 3.12 7.55 -2.51
N ARG A 47 2.02 7.94 -3.16
CA ARG A 47 1.54 9.32 -3.18
C ARG A 47 0.67 9.69 -1.98
N SER A 48 0.19 8.70 -1.23
CA SER A 48 -0.67 8.93 -0.06
C SER A 48 0.05 9.70 1.04
N ILE A 49 -0.68 10.56 1.75
CA ILE A 49 -0.13 11.38 2.83
C ILE A 49 0.40 10.47 3.95
N GLY A 50 -0.38 9.46 4.36
CA GLY A 50 0.01 8.55 5.44
C GLY A 50 1.32 7.79 5.17
N TYR A 51 1.57 7.37 3.92
CA TYR A 51 2.84 6.73 3.56
C TYR A 51 4.01 7.71 3.59
N LYS A 52 3.82 8.93 3.08
CA LYS A 52 4.87 9.97 3.10
C LYS A 52 5.25 10.36 4.52
N GLU A 53 4.27 10.63 5.37
CA GLU A 53 4.49 10.97 6.77
C GLU A 53 5.14 9.82 7.56
N TRP A 54 4.84 8.59 7.19
CA TRP A 54 5.52 7.43 7.77
C TRP A 54 6.96 7.32 7.30
N LEU A 55 7.22 7.55 6.01
CA LEU A 55 8.56 7.50 5.42
C LEU A 55 9.50 8.55 6.05
N GLU A 56 8.97 9.73 6.38
CA GLU A 56 9.72 10.78 7.10
C GLU A 56 10.06 10.41 8.55
N LYS A 57 9.37 9.42 9.12
CA LYS A 57 9.59 8.93 10.49
C LYS A 57 10.43 7.65 10.55
N GLN A 58 10.82 7.09 9.39
CA GLN A 58 11.77 5.97 9.31
C GLN A 58 13.21 6.46 9.46
#